data_AF-A0A3L7VX83-F1
#
_entry.id   AF-A0A3L7VX83-F1
#
_cell.length_a   1.000
_cell.length_b   1.000
_cell.length_c   1.000
_cell.angle_alpha   90.00
_cell.angle_beta   90.00
_cell.angle_gamma   90.00
#
_symmetry.space_group_name_H-M   'P 1'
#
loop_
_entity.id
_entity.type
_entity.pdbx_description
1 polymer ?
#
loop_
_entity_poly.entity_id
_entity_poly.type
_entity_poly.pdbx_seq_one_letter_code
_entity_poly.pdbx_strand_id
1 'polypeptide(L)'
;MRIVWQYRFGLAKQLARLDGLYIVLANFSVGGRTIDVVVLKNDGIFVIELKHCDGKVFGDVNGPWFVENSNQERKRINPGRKNPYNQVIAYYYALTNFLTEHRADITNNRSVDVRAVRRVVAIAPILHPESQIESDWKVQVLGLDTLPLHIFTERSTNMNWSDSELQRIPQLLNCTRWDEIEHLVLSEIMPVAAPLPPSRQWRDVLAQLRSTWTGQGLIAVSVALLVVAVWFAASTSGTRLVTLPPMEPTVTVVTTGDTAPPLNPNLTVARCEWNDIQTIARVRASDGSWQSVSAGVNADALLTLQQVTTCDGEIHVQFQINNNTNNLDMQIPLDETHVVIRDSLGTNYGVSVIRSQPRTLQVLPGQNASGRVVVPRGLHPSATNLIIMLQNTVLGDATWIVPLVRE
;
A
#
# COMPACT_ATOMS: atom_id res chain seq x y z
N MET A 1 8.66 19.60 19.23
CA MET A 1 8.31 18.20 19.54
C MET A 1 7.00 17.76 18.87
N ARG A 2 5.90 18.54 18.92
CA ARG A 2 4.60 18.21 18.28
C ARG A 2 4.61 18.10 16.74
N ILE A 3 5.39 18.93 16.03
CA ILE A 3 5.39 18.96 14.55
C ILE A 3 6.03 17.69 13.95
N VAL A 4 7.20 17.29 14.45
CA VAL A 4 7.89 16.06 14.01
C VAL A 4 7.06 14.81 14.32
N TRP A 5 6.31 14.83 15.42
CA TRP A 5 5.36 13.78 15.78
C TRP A 5 4.24 13.63 14.75
N GLN A 6 3.66 14.73 14.28
CA GLN A 6 2.60 14.73 13.26
C GLN A 6 3.06 14.10 11.94
N TYR A 7 4.31 14.30 11.55
CA TYR A 7 4.88 13.73 10.32
C TYR A 7 5.09 12.22 10.40
N ARG A 8 5.58 11.74 11.54
CA ARG A 8 5.75 10.29 11.80
C ARG A 8 4.39 9.59 11.79
N PHE A 9 3.39 10.21 12.43
CA PHE A 9 2.00 9.74 12.41
C PHE A 9 1.41 9.71 11.00
N GLY A 10 1.59 10.79 10.24
CA GLY A 10 1.13 10.89 8.86
C GLY A 10 1.73 9.81 7.95
N LEU A 11 3.02 9.50 8.12
CA LEU A 11 3.68 8.41 7.42
C LEU A 11 3.08 7.04 7.79
N ALA A 12 2.95 6.75 9.08
CA ALA A 12 2.35 5.48 9.54
C ALA A 12 0.93 5.29 9.01
N LYS A 13 0.12 6.35 8.99
CA LYS A 13 -1.24 6.34 8.44
C LYS A 13 -1.27 6.03 6.93
N GLN A 14 -0.34 6.58 6.16
CA GLN A 14 -0.26 6.31 4.73
C GLN A 14 0.19 4.87 4.46
N LEU A 15 1.15 4.36 5.22
CA LEU A 15 1.64 2.97 5.08
C LEU A 15 0.60 1.94 5.54
N ALA A 16 -0.19 2.23 6.57
CA ALA A 16 -1.23 1.32 7.07
C ALA A 16 -2.40 1.09 6.08
N ARG A 17 -2.47 1.87 5.00
CA ARG A 17 -3.44 1.68 3.90
C ARG A 17 -2.89 0.79 2.79
N LEU A 18 -1.62 0.43 2.86
CA LEU A 18 -0.95 -0.38 1.87
C LEU A 18 -1.00 -1.84 2.29
N ASP A 19 -1.10 -2.72 1.31
CA ASP A 19 -0.95 -4.15 1.54
C ASP A 19 0.51 -4.39 1.99
N GLY A 20 0.69 -4.96 3.18
CA GLY A 20 2.01 -5.31 3.73
C GLY A 20 2.09 -5.28 5.24
N LEU A 21 3.01 -6.09 5.77
CA LEU A 21 3.56 -5.77 7.08
C LEU A 21 4.57 -4.62 6.91
N TYR A 22 4.17 -3.44 7.37
CA TYR A 22 5.05 -2.29 7.55
C TYR A 22 5.25 -2.04 9.04
N ILE A 23 6.49 -2.15 9.53
CA ILE A 23 6.82 -1.77 10.90
C ILE A 23 7.54 -0.43 10.87
N VAL A 24 6.91 0.59 11.47
CA VAL A 24 7.50 1.92 11.62
C VAL A 24 8.09 2.03 13.02
N LEU A 25 9.42 2.03 13.11
CA LEU A 25 10.15 2.33 14.33
C LEU A 25 10.44 3.82 14.37
N ALA A 26 10.18 4.47 15.49
CA ALA A 26 10.42 5.91 15.62
C ALA A 26 11.11 6.23 16.95
N ASN A 27 12.03 7.19 16.92
CA ASN A 27 12.69 7.74 18.11
C ASN A 27 13.32 6.69 19.03
N PHE A 28 14.00 5.70 18.46
CA PHE A 28 14.67 4.63 19.20
C PHE A 28 16.18 4.80 19.11
N SER A 29 16.91 4.10 19.98
CA SER A 29 18.38 4.16 20.02
C SER A 29 19.00 2.82 19.63
N VAL A 30 20.03 2.88 18.78
CA VAL A 30 20.83 1.71 18.37
C VAL A 30 22.28 2.15 18.17
N GLY A 31 23.25 1.36 18.66
CA GLY A 31 24.67 1.69 18.53
C GLY A 31 25.07 3.08 19.06
N GLY A 32 24.40 3.54 20.14
CA GLY A 32 24.62 4.88 20.71
C GLY A 32 24.09 6.05 19.87
N ARG A 33 23.25 5.77 18.85
CA ARG A 33 22.61 6.78 18.00
C ARG A 33 21.10 6.73 18.17
N THR A 34 20.49 7.89 18.33
CA THR A 34 19.03 8.01 18.26
C THR A 34 18.63 8.22 16.81
N ILE A 35 17.82 7.30 16.28
CA ILE A 35 17.32 7.33 14.92
C ILE A 35 15.89 7.89 14.92
N ASP A 36 15.61 8.79 13.98
CA ASP A 36 14.30 9.42 13.86
C ASP A 36 13.23 8.43 13.44
N VAL A 37 13.42 7.77 12.29
CA VAL A 37 12.48 6.78 11.74
C VAL A 37 13.25 5.65 11.05
N VAL A 38 12.79 4.42 11.27
CA VAL A 38 13.10 3.27 10.42
C VAL A 38 11.79 2.64 9.96
N VAL A 39 11.71 2.31 8.67
CA VAL A 39 10.60 1.53 8.12
C VAL A 39 11.12 0.17 7.69
N LEU A 40 10.49 -0.87 8.21
CA LEU A 40 10.76 -2.26 7.88
C LEU A 40 9.62 -2.80 7.01
N LYS A 41 9.96 -3.44 5.90
CA LYS A 41 9.05 -4.22 5.05
C LYS A 41 9.80 -5.45 4.51
N ASN A 42 9.07 -6.42 3.97
CA ASN A 42 9.62 -7.72 3.57
C ASN A 42 10.79 -7.61 2.59
N ASP A 43 10.75 -6.63 1.70
CA ASP A 43 11.67 -6.43 0.58
C ASP A 43 12.51 -5.15 0.71
N GLY A 44 12.59 -4.56 1.91
CA GLY A 44 13.35 -3.34 2.11
C GLY A 44 13.36 -2.83 3.55
N ILE A 45 14.48 -2.20 3.92
CA ILE A 45 14.62 -1.47 5.18
C ILE A 45 15.08 -0.05 4.83
N PHE A 46 14.40 0.95 5.37
CA PHE A 46 14.68 2.36 5.15
C PHE A 46 15.06 3.01 6.48
N VAL A 47 16.26 3.57 6.54
CA VAL A 47 16.68 4.43 7.64
C VAL A 47 16.54 5.89 7.22
N ILE A 48 15.78 6.65 8.02
CA ILE A 48 15.25 7.94 7.61
C ILE A 48 15.61 9.00 8.65
N GLU A 49 16.29 10.04 8.19
CA GLU A 49 16.51 11.27 8.94
C GLU A 49 15.41 12.27 8.55
N LEU A 50 14.60 12.72 9.52
CA LEU A 50 13.43 13.56 9.24
C LEU A 50 13.73 15.01 9.62
N LYS A 51 13.58 15.93 8.66
CA LYS A 51 13.75 17.36 8.91
C LYS A 51 12.54 18.15 8.51
N HIS A 52 12.09 18.99 9.42
CA HIS A 52 11.13 20.03 9.09
C HIS A 52 11.87 21.23 8.50
N CYS A 53 11.48 21.64 7.30
CA CYS A 53 11.99 22.83 6.62
C CYS A 53 10.82 23.57 5.99
N ASP A 54 10.76 24.87 6.20
CA ASP A 54 9.70 25.79 5.76
C ASP A 54 10.13 26.62 4.54
N GLY A 55 11.04 26.08 3.72
CA GLY A 55 11.58 26.80 2.57
C GLY A 55 12.59 25.98 1.76
N LYS A 56 13.38 26.68 0.94
CA LYS A 56 14.37 26.08 0.05
C LYS A 56 15.51 25.50 0.87
N VAL A 57 15.92 24.28 0.58
CA VAL A 57 17.04 23.64 1.28
C VAL A 57 18.28 23.69 0.40
N PHE A 58 19.40 24.10 1.00
CA PHE A 58 20.70 24.20 0.35
C PHE A 58 21.73 23.41 1.12
N GLY A 59 22.58 22.66 0.43
CA GLY A 59 23.70 22.00 1.07
C GLY A 59 24.37 20.95 0.19
N ASP A 60 25.46 20.40 0.70
CA ASP A 60 26.21 19.33 0.03
C ASP A 60 26.53 18.19 1.01
N VAL A 61 27.17 17.13 0.52
CA VAL A 61 27.54 15.94 1.30
C VAL A 61 28.40 16.28 2.52
N ASN A 62 29.37 17.19 2.39
CA ASN A 62 30.38 17.49 3.40
C ASN A 62 30.11 18.80 4.17
N GLY A 63 29.33 19.70 3.59
CA GLY A 63 29.07 21.04 4.07
C GLY A 63 27.84 21.17 4.97
N PRO A 64 27.69 22.31 5.66
CA PRO A 64 26.48 22.61 6.41
C PRO A 64 25.28 22.71 5.46
N TRP A 65 24.12 22.28 5.95
CA TRP A 65 22.86 22.50 5.25
C TRP A 65 22.17 23.75 5.79
N PHE A 66 21.43 24.45 4.95
CA PHE A 66 20.68 25.65 5.26
C PHE A 66 19.25 25.51 4.74
N VAL A 67 18.33 26.17 5.43
CA VAL A 67 16.99 26.45 4.93
C VAL A 67 16.87 27.96 4.70
N GLU A 68 16.34 28.35 3.56
CA GLU A 68 16.02 29.73 3.20
C GLU A 68 14.50 29.88 3.18
N ASN A 69 13.97 30.72 4.07
CA ASN A 69 12.53 30.98 4.15
C ASN A 69 12.06 31.96 3.06
N SER A 70 10.77 32.26 3.04
CA SER A 70 10.18 33.23 2.10
C SER A 70 10.75 34.64 2.21
N ASN A 71 11.36 34.99 3.35
CA ASN A 71 11.99 36.29 3.60
C ASN A 71 13.47 36.30 3.18
N GLN A 72 13.95 35.26 2.50
CA GLN A 72 15.36 35.05 2.11
C GLN A 72 16.33 34.95 3.29
N GLU A 73 15.83 34.71 4.50
CA GLU A 73 16.68 34.48 5.66
C GLU A 73 17.19 33.04 5.64
N ARG A 74 18.51 32.89 5.71
CA ARG A 74 19.16 31.57 5.76
C ARG A 74 19.42 31.14 7.20
N LYS A 75 18.85 30.01 7.57
CA LYS A 75 19.09 29.35 8.85
C LYS A 75 19.81 28.03 8.64
N ARG A 76 20.90 27.81 9.39
CA ARG A 76 21.61 26.54 9.38
C ARG A 76 20.74 25.43 9.97
N ILE A 77 20.63 24.33 9.23
CA ILE A 77 20.02 23.08 9.70
C ILE A 77 21.01 22.37 10.61
N ASN A 78 20.54 21.90 11.77
CA ASN A 78 21.36 21.23 12.79
C ASN A 78 22.62 22.02 13.22
N PRO A 79 22.48 23.25 13.75
CA PRO A 79 23.64 24.04 14.17
C PRO A 79 24.46 23.30 15.25
N GLY A 80 25.79 23.27 15.08
CA GLY A 80 26.71 22.56 16.00
C GLY A 80 26.68 21.03 15.89
N ARG A 81 25.98 20.47 14.89
CA ARG A 81 25.88 19.02 14.66
C ARG A 81 26.19 18.68 13.20
N LYS A 82 26.28 17.38 12.91
CA LYS A 82 26.42 16.86 11.54
C LYS A 82 25.23 17.32 10.68
N ASN A 83 25.46 17.53 9.39
CA ASN A 83 24.36 17.79 8.45
C ASN A 83 23.43 16.54 8.36
N PRO A 84 22.18 16.69 7.87
CA PRO A 84 21.25 15.56 7.75
C PRO A 84 21.80 14.36 6.98
N TYR A 85 22.54 14.60 5.88
CA TYR A 85 23.23 13.55 5.11
C TYR A 85 24.14 12.68 5.99
N ASN A 86 25.04 13.30 6.76
CA ASN A 86 25.99 12.59 7.61
C ASN A 86 25.33 11.97 8.85
N GLN A 87 24.16 12.46 9.26
CA GLN A 87 23.37 11.81 10.30
C GLN A 87 22.77 10.50 9.80
N VAL A 88 22.12 10.49 8.62
CA VAL A 88 21.55 9.25 8.09
C VAL A 88 22.61 8.21 7.74
N ILE A 89 23.80 8.62 7.29
CA ILE A 89 24.95 7.70 7.11
C ILE A 89 25.35 7.07 8.45
N ALA A 90 25.39 7.86 9.53
CA ALA A 90 25.72 7.33 10.86
C ALA A 90 24.64 6.37 11.38
N TYR A 91 23.36 6.65 11.10
CA TYR A 91 22.25 5.78 11.45
C TYR A 91 22.28 4.46 10.68
N TYR A 92 22.59 4.52 9.39
CA TYR A 92 22.78 3.34 8.55
C TYR A 92 23.82 2.41 9.16
N TYR A 93 25.03 2.90 9.47
CA TYR A 93 26.06 2.03 10.02
C TYR A 93 25.69 1.46 11.39
N ALA A 94 25.07 2.28 12.26
CA ALA A 94 24.60 1.80 13.57
C ALA A 94 23.56 0.68 13.43
N LEU A 95 22.60 0.83 12.52
CA LEU A 95 21.56 -0.16 12.26
C LEU A 95 22.12 -1.40 11.57
N THR A 96 22.95 -1.27 10.54
CA THR A 96 23.49 -2.43 9.83
C THR A 96 24.44 -3.26 10.70
N ASN A 97 25.21 -2.61 11.59
CA ASN A 97 26.03 -3.33 12.55
C ASN A 97 25.15 -4.13 13.51
N PHE A 98 24.11 -3.51 14.07
CA PHE A 98 23.13 -4.20 14.91
C PHE A 98 22.48 -5.39 14.21
N LEU A 99 22.00 -5.21 12.97
CA LEU A 99 21.39 -6.30 12.19
C LEU A 99 22.39 -7.43 11.89
N THR A 100 23.68 -7.10 11.72
CA THR A 100 24.74 -8.08 11.49
C THR A 100 25.06 -8.86 12.77
N GLU A 101 25.20 -8.16 13.90
CA GLU A 101 25.49 -8.74 15.21
C GLU A 101 24.38 -9.68 15.68
N HIS A 102 23.12 -9.32 15.44
CA HIS A 102 21.93 -10.10 15.83
C HIS A 102 21.37 -10.98 14.70
N ARG A 103 22.13 -11.21 13.63
CA ARG A 103 21.64 -11.96 12.47
C ARG A 103 21.17 -13.38 12.81
N ALA A 104 21.84 -14.05 13.75
CA ALA A 104 21.46 -15.38 14.20
C ALA A 104 20.07 -15.38 14.86
N ASP A 105 19.81 -14.41 15.73
CA ASP A 105 18.55 -14.27 16.47
C ASP A 105 17.40 -13.87 15.55
N ILE A 106 17.66 -12.99 14.58
CA ILE A 106 16.64 -12.47 13.67
C ILE A 106 16.30 -13.49 12.59
N THR A 107 17.30 -14.01 11.88
CA THR A 107 17.12 -14.74 10.60
C THR A 107 17.44 -16.23 10.69
N ASN A 108 17.71 -16.76 11.88
CA ASN A 108 18.21 -18.13 12.07
C ASN A 108 19.44 -18.42 11.17
N ASN A 109 20.37 -17.46 11.08
CA ASN A 109 21.60 -17.48 10.26
C ASN A 109 21.42 -17.47 8.73
N ARG A 110 20.21 -17.30 8.20
CA ARG A 110 19.97 -17.13 6.77
C ARG A 110 20.74 -15.92 6.22
N SER A 111 21.19 -16.01 4.96
CA SER A 111 21.88 -14.91 4.29
C SER A 111 20.92 -13.81 3.87
N VAL A 112 21.12 -12.61 4.44
CA VAL A 112 20.38 -11.40 4.10
C VAL A 112 21.38 -10.28 3.86
N ASP A 113 21.22 -9.55 2.75
CA ASP A 113 22.11 -8.44 2.42
C ASP A 113 21.69 -7.16 3.13
N VAL A 114 22.13 -6.99 4.37
CA VAL A 114 21.89 -5.78 5.16
C VAL A 114 22.56 -4.53 4.57
N ARG A 115 23.45 -4.65 3.57
CA ARG A 115 24.06 -3.49 2.92
C ARG A 115 23.07 -2.76 2.00
N ALA A 116 21.99 -3.44 1.60
CA ALA A 116 20.92 -2.88 0.80
C ALA A 116 19.92 -2.03 1.62
N VAL A 117 20.18 -1.77 2.91
CA VAL A 117 19.41 -0.81 3.71
C VAL A 117 19.50 0.57 3.04
N ARG A 118 18.34 1.16 2.76
CA ARG A 118 18.21 2.44 2.07
C ARG A 118 18.33 3.60 3.05
N ARG A 119 18.94 4.69 2.60
CA ARG A 119 19.29 5.85 3.43
C ARG A 119 18.59 7.06 2.86
N VAL A 120 17.68 7.64 3.63
CA VAL A 120 16.81 8.72 3.16
C VAL A 120 16.88 9.91 4.10
N VAL A 121 17.02 11.11 3.55
CA VAL A 121 16.71 12.35 4.24
C VAL A 121 15.34 12.80 3.76
N ALA A 122 14.36 12.84 4.67
CA ALA A 122 13.00 13.27 4.37
C ALA A 122 12.79 14.72 4.83
N ILE A 123 12.48 15.61 3.89
CA ILE A 123 12.18 17.02 4.14
C ILE A 123 10.66 17.19 4.24
N ALA A 124 10.21 17.60 5.41
CA ALA A 124 8.81 17.80 5.74
C ALA A 124 8.44 19.29 5.76
N PRO A 125 7.27 19.68 5.21
CA PRO A 125 6.25 18.80 4.64
C PRO A 125 6.53 18.35 3.20
N ILE A 126 7.21 19.18 2.41
CA ILE A 126 7.52 18.96 0.99
C ILE A 126 8.95 19.47 0.75
N LEU A 127 9.69 18.82 -0.14
CA LEU A 127 10.97 19.36 -0.62
C LEU A 127 10.68 20.45 -1.66
N HIS A 128 11.04 21.71 -1.36
CA HIS A 128 10.81 22.81 -2.28
C HIS A 128 11.54 22.56 -3.62
N PRO A 129 10.90 22.76 -4.80
CA PRO A 129 11.50 22.43 -6.10
C PRO A 129 12.82 23.16 -6.39
N GLU A 130 12.96 24.39 -5.89
CA GLU A 130 14.19 25.19 -6.03
C GLU A 130 15.27 24.86 -4.98
N SER A 131 15.12 23.79 -4.20
CA SER A 131 16.16 23.31 -3.29
C SER A 131 17.37 22.83 -4.08
N GLN A 132 18.57 23.19 -3.63
CA GLN A 132 19.82 22.78 -4.26
C GLN A 132 20.62 21.96 -3.26
N ILE A 133 20.47 20.64 -3.37
CA ILE A 133 21.17 19.69 -2.51
C ILE A 133 22.07 18.83 -3.39
N GLU A 134 23.37 19.01 -3.24
CA GLU A 134 24.35 18.14 -3.88
C GLU A 134 24.46 16.85 -3.06
N SER A 135 23.79 15.79 -3.51
CA SER A 135 23.86 14.45 -2.93
C SER A 135 24.57 13.47 -3.87
N ASP A 136 25.16 12.42 -3.30
CA ASP A 136 25.65 11.28 -4.07
C ASP A 136 24.61 10.14 -4.12
N TRP A 137 24.97 9.03 -4.76
CA TRP A 137 24.11 7.85 -4.89
C TRP A 137 23.81 7.14 -3.56
N LYS A 138 24.49 7.48 -2.44
CA LYS A 138 24.37 6.72 -1.18
C LYS A 138 23.17 7.13 -0.35
N VAL A 139 22.73 8.38 -0.47
CA VAL A 139 21.63 8.95 0.31
C VAL A 139 20.68 9.66 -0.64
N GLN A 140 19.41 9.30 -0.57
CA GLN A 140 18.36 9.98 -1.30
C GLN A 140 17.74 11.08 -0.44
N VAL A 141 17.40 12.19 -1.07
CA VAL A 141 16.75 13.32 -0.42
C VAL A 141 15.39 13.53 -1.06
N LEU A 142 14.33 13.43 -0.25
CA LEU A 142 12.95 13.40 -0.74
C LEU A 142 12.08 14.32 0.10
N GLY A 143 10.98 14.78 -0.48
CA GLY A 143 9.88 15.37 0.28
C GLY A 143 9.12 14.31 1.07
N LEU A 144 8.62 14.65 2.26
CA LEU A 144 7.80 13.74 3.07
C LEU A 144 6.52 13.30 2.34
N ASP A 145 5.99 14.14 1.47
CA ASP A 145 4.86 13.86 0.58
C ASP A 145 5.13 12.76 -0.45
N THR A 146 6.37 12.63 -0.91
CA THR A 146 6.81 11.57 -1.85
C THR A 146 7.33 10.30 -1.17
N LEU A 147 7.67 10.40 0.13
CA LEU A 147 8.32 9.32 0.88
C LEU A 147 7.50 8.02 0.94
N PRO A 148 6.17 8.02 1.17
CA PRO A 148 5.37 6.80 1.24
C PRO A 148 5.38 6.02 -0.09
N LEU A 149 5.25 6.73 -1.21
CA LEU A 149 5.37 6.15 -2.54
C LEU A 149 6.76 5.53 -2.71
N HIS A 150 7.82 6.27 -2.37
CA HIS A 150 9.19 5.77 -2.48
C HIS A 150 9.41 4.49 -1.65
N ILE A 151 8.94 4.46 -0.40
CA ILE A 151 9.03 3.26 0.47
C ILE A 151 8.27 2.08 -0.14
N PHE A 152 7.10 2.33 -0.73
CA PHE A 152 6.29 1.29 -1.36
C PHE A 152 6.97 0.71 -2.60
N THR A 153 7.45 1.57 -3.51
CA THR A 153 8.01 1.16 -4.81
C THR A 153 9.41 0.60 -4.71
N GLU A 154 10.26 1.17 -3.84
CA GLU A 154 11.66 0.79 -3.78
C GLU A 154 11.83 -0.58 -3.14
N ARG A 155 12.57 -1.46 -3.80
CA ARG A 155 12.86 -2.82 -3.34
C ARG A 155 14.36 -3.09 -3.30
N SER A 156 14.71 -4.11 -2.53
CA SER A 156 16.03 -4.70 -2.52
C SER A 156 15.85 -6.20 -2.79
N THR A 157 16.20 -6.66 -4.00
CA THR A 157 16.02 -8.07 -4.43
C THR A 157 16.70 -9.10 -3.51
N ASN A 158 17.74 -8.67 -2.78
CA ASN A 158 18.49 -9.49 -1.83
C ASN A 158 18.01 -9.35 -0.37
N MET A 159 16.92 -8.62 -0.14
CA MET A 159 16.22 -8.54 1.12
C MET A 159 14.88 -9.25 0.94
N ASN A 160 14.74 -10.44 1.50
CA ASN A 160 13.46 -11.13 1.58
C ASN A 160 13.29 -11.54 3.03
N TRP A 161 12.65 -10.69 3.82
CA TRP A 161 12.35 -10.87 5.23
C TRP A 161 10.96 -11.45 5.38
N SER A 162 10.80 -12.44 6.24
CA SER A 162 9.47 -12.87 6.69
C SER A 162 8.91 -11.92 7.74
N ASP A 163 7.60 -11.92 7.90
CA ASP A 163 6.92 -11.11 8.91
C ASP A 163 7.44 -11.40 10.33
N SER A 164 7.70 -12.68 10.62
CA SER A 164 8.24 -13.10 11.91
C SER A 164 9.69 -12.66 12.13
N GLU A 165 10.52 -12.57 11.08
CA GLU A 165 11.88 -12.01 11.18
C GLU A 165 11.81 -10.50 11.42
N LEU A 166 10.94 -9.77 10.69
CA LEU A 166 10.75 -8.33 10.86
C LEU A 166 10.29 -7.97 12.27
N GLN A 167 9.39 -8.76 12.85
CA GLN A 167 8.88 -8.54 14.21
C GLN A 167 9.92 -8.78 15.31
N ARG A 168 10.98 -9.56 15.07
CA ARG A 168 12.07 -9.75 16.06
C ARG A 168 12.96 -8.52 16.20
N ILE A 169 13.12 -7.72 15.13
CA ILE A 169 13.96 -6.51 15.13
C ILE A 169 13.52 -5.51 16.23
N PRO A 170 12.26 -5.06 16.31
CA PRO A 170 11.83 -4.17 17.38
C PRO A 170 11.98 -4.79 18.78
N GLN A 171 11.78 -6.10 18.93
CA GLN A 171 11.93 -6.80 20.21
C GLN A 171 13.38 -6.73 20.71
N LEU A 172 14.35 -7.02 19.84
CA LEU A 172 15.78 -6.93 20.17
C LEU A 172 16.25 -5.49 20.42
N LEU A 173 15.62 -4.52 19.76
CA LEU A 173 15.84 -3.09 20.01
C LEU A 173 15.15 -2.58 21.28
N ASN A 174 14.43 -3.45 22.02
CA ASN A 174 13.60 -3.07 23.17
C ASN A 174 12.59 -1.95 22.85
N CYS A 175 12.10 -1.93 21.61
CA CYS A 175 11.03 -1.01 21.22
C CYS A 175 9.70 -1.49 21.80
N THR A 176 8.92 -0.56 22.34
CA THR A 176 7.55 -0.82 22.78
C THR A 176 6.57 -0.42 21.69
N ARG A 177 5.46 -1.16 21.58
CA ARG A 177 4.34 -0.81 20.71
C ARG A 177 3.75 0.53 21.14
N TRP A 178 3.29 1.33 20.17
CA TRP A 178 2.66 2.61 20.44
C TRP A 178 1.14 2.51 20.30
N ASP A 179 0.50 1.99 21.35
CA ASP A 179 -0.93 1.63 21.32
C ASP A 179 -1.85 2.80 20.97
N GLU A 180 -1.57 4.01 21.48
CA GLU A 180 -2.35 5.22 21.19
C GLU A 180 -2.37 5.56 19.70
N ILE A 181 -1.19 5.52 19.05
CA ILE A 181 -1.05 5.84 17.64
C ILE A 181 -1.69 4.77 16.78
N GLU A 182 -1.49 3.51 17.14
CA GLU A 182 -2.09 2.42 16.42
C GLU A 182 -3.62 2.48 16.48
N HIS A 183 -4.20 2.74 17.65
CA HIS A 183 -5.63 2.93 17.77
C HIS A 183 -6.13 4.08 16.88
N LEU A 184 -5.42 5.21 16.82
CA LEU A 184 -5.77 6.33 15.96
C LEU A 184 -5.66 5.99 14.46
N VAL A 185 -4.61 5.26 14.06
CA VAL A 185 -4.42 4.84 12.67
C VAL A 185 -5.48 3.81 12.26
N LEU A 186 -5.70 2.78 13.08
CA LEU A 186 -6.63 1.69 12.77
C LEU A 186 -8.10 2.13 12.85
N SER A 187 -8.46 3.00 13.79
CA SER A 187 -9.85 3.50 13.93
C SER A 187 -10.32 4.36 12.75
N GLU A 188 -9.39 4.98 12.02
CA GLU A 188 -9.72 5.74 10.80
C GLU A 188 -9.69 4.91 9.52
N ILE A 189 -8.96 3.78 9.51
CA ILE A 189 -8.82 2.90 8.34
C ILE A 189 -9.93 1.83 8.32
N MET A 190 -10.36 1.37 9.50
CA MET A 190 -11.55 0.53 9.60
C MET A 190 -12.80 1.42 9.64
N PRO A 191 -13.70 1.38 8.65
CA PRO A 191 -15.01 1.97 8.84
C PRO A 191 -15.63 1.28 10.06
N VAL A 192 -16.05 2.07 11.06
CA VAL A 192 -16.94 1.59 12.12
C VAL A 192 -18.04 0.83 11.41
N ALA A 193 -18.06 -0.50 11.58
CA ALA A 193 -19.15 -1.32 11.10
C ALA A 193 -20.42 -0.65 11.64
N ALA A 194 -21.26 -0.14 10.75
CA ALA A 194 -22.49 0.54 11.15
C ALA A 194 -23.18 -0.36 12.17
N PRO A 195 -23.59 0.16 13.34
CA PRO A 195 -24.25 -0.66 14.33
C PRO A 195 -25.42 -1.34 13.63
N LEU A 196 -25.39 -2.68 13.60
CA LEU A 196 -26.50 -3.46 13.08
C LEU A 196 -27.78 -2.90 13.71
N PRO A 197 -28.84 -2.64 12.93
CA PRO A 197 -30.09 -2.13 13.48
C PRO A 197 -30.48 -3.03 14.66
N PRO A 198 -30.94 -2.45 15.79
CA PRO A 198 -31.23 -3.22 16.99
C PRO A 198 -32.10 -4.41 16.57
N SER A 199 -31.60 -5.60 16.83
CA SER A 199 -32.31 -6.83 16.52
C SER A 199 -33.67 -6.71 17.21
N ARG A 200 -34.73 -6.56 16.40
CA ARG A 200 -36.09 -6.76 16.90
C ARG A 200 -36.06 -8.13 17.55
N GLN A 201 -36.31 -8.18 18.85
CA GLN A 201 -36.30 -9.44 19.57
C GLN A 201 -37.25 -10.37 18.82
N TRP A 202 -36.76 -11.53 18.40
CA TRP A 202 -37.50 -12.53 17.63
C TRP A 202 -38.85 -12.89 18.28
N ARG A 203 -38.97 -12.64 19.59
CA ARG A 203 -40.21 -12.75 20.37
C ARG A 203 -41.30 -11.79 19.90
N ASP A 204 -40.97 -10.55 19.57
CA ASP A 204 -41.93 -9.53 19.11
C ASP A 204 -42.41 -9.85 17.68
N VAL A 205 -41.50 -10.34 16.84
CA VAL A 205 -41.82 -10.77 15.47
C VAL A 205 -42.72 -12.02 15.48
N LEU A 206 -42.45 -13.00 16.36
CA LEU A 206 -43.31 -14.17 16.52
C LEU A 206 -44.68 -13.83 17.11
N ALA A 207 -44.76 -12.88 18.05
CA ALA A 207 -46.04 -12.44 18.60
C ALA A 207 -46.92 -11.78 17.53
N GLN A 208 -46.30 -10.98 16.64
CA GLN A 208 -46.99 -10.29 15.56
C GLN A 208 -47.38 -11.23 14.39
N LEU A 209 -46.58 -12.27 14.13
CA LEU A 209 -46.92 -13.32 13.15
C LEU A 209 -48.02 -14.26 13.66
N ARG A 210 -48.13 -14.49 14.97
CA ARG A 210 -49.20 -15.33 15.54
C ARG A 210 -50.56 -14.65 15.58
N SER A 211 -50.60 -13.31 15.63
CA SER A 211 -51.84 -12.53 15.72
C SER A 211 -52.53 -12.29 14.38
N THR A 212 -51.89 -12.67 13.26
CA THR A 212 -52.44 -12.50 11.91
C THR A 212 -52.61 -13.86 11.22
N TRP A 213 -53.75 -14.06 10.53
CA TRP A 213 -54.03 -15.31 9.83
C TRP A 213 -53.01 -15.60 8.71
N THR A 214 -52.48 -14.55 8.08
CA THR A 214 -51.39 -14.62 7.10
C THR A 214 -50.04 -15.03 7.74
N GLY A 215 -49.75 -14.57 8.96
CA GLY A 215 -48.54 -14.93 9.69
C GLY A 215 -48.54 -16.39 10.18
N GLN A 216 -49.71 -16.92 10.56
CA GLN A 216 -49.86 -18.35 10.87
C GLN A 216 -49.61 -19.23 9.64
N GLY A 217 -50.05 -18.80 8.46
CA GLY A 217 -49.75 -19.47 7.19
C GLY A 217 -48.25 -19.50 6.88
N LEU A 218 -47.54 -18.39 7.08
CA LEU A 218 -46.09 -18.32 6.88
C LEU A 218 -45.31 -19.22 7.84
N ILE A 219 -45.74 -19.33 9.10
CA ILE A 219 -45.13 -20.24 10.07
C ILE A 219 -45.31 -21.70 9.63
N ALA A 220 -46.51 -22.09 9.18
CA ALA A 220 -46.78 -23.45 8.72
C ALA A 220 -45.93 -23.83 7.49
N VAL A 221 -45.81 -22.92 6.51
CA VAL A 221 -44.96 -23.13 5.32
C VAL A 221 -43.48 -23.20 5.69
N SER A 222 -43.02 -22.34 6.60
CA SER A 222 -41.63 -22.33 7.05
C SER A 222 -41.27 -23.63 7.79
N VAL A 223 -42.17 -24.15 8.63
CA VAL A 223 -41.98 -25.44 9.30
C VAL A 223 -41.96 -26.58 8.28
N ALA A 224 -42.86 -26.58 7.30
CA ALA A 224 -42.88 -27.58 6.25
C ALA A 224 -41.58 -27.58 5.42
N LEU A 225 -41.08 -26.40 5.04
CA LEU A 225 -39.81 -26.25 4.33
C LEU A 225 -38.62 -26.72 5.16
N LEU A 226 -38.62 -26.47 6.47
CA LEU A 226 -37.55 -26.89 7.36
C LEU A 226 -37.56 -28.41 7.55
N VAL A 227 -38.73 -29.04 7.62
CA VAL A 227 -38.86 -30.51 7.62
C VAL A 227 -38.33 -31.10 6.30
N VAL A 228 -38.66 -30.50 5.15
CA VAL A 228 -38.15 -30.92 3.84
C VAL A 228 -36.63 -30.73 3.76
N ALA A 229 -36.09 -29.62 4.26
CA ALA A 229 -34.66 -29.35 4.26
C ALA A 229 -33.88 -30.30 5.17
N VAL A 230 -34.40 -30.62 6.36
CA VAL A 230 -33.81 -31.59 7.28
C VAL A 230 -33.87 -33.00 6.68
N TRP A 231 -34.99 -33.37 6.06
CA TRP A 231 -35.10 -34.64 5.36
C TRP A 231 -34.12 -34.73 4.18
N PHE A 232 -33.98 -33.67 3.40
CA PHE A 232 -33.02 -33.57 2.31
C PHE A 232 -31.59 -33.71 2.83
N ALA A 233 -31.20 -32.92 3.84
CA ALA A 233 -29.87 -32.96 4.45
C ALA A 233 -29.54 -34.34 5.07
N ALA A 234 -30.50 -34.99 5.73
CA ALA A 234 -30.35 -36.33 6.26
C ALA A 234 -30.20 -37.38 5.15
N SER A 235 -30.91 -37.20 4.01
CA SER A 235 -30.83 -38.09 2.86
C SER A 235 -29.57 -37.91 2.00
N THR A 236 -28.90 -36.74 2.08
CA THR A 236 -27.67 -36.42 1.33
C THR A 236 -26.39 -36.50 2.17
N SER A 237 -26.46 -36.99 3.41
CA SER A 237 -25.33 -37.06 4.34
C SER A 237 -24.33 -38.19 3.98
N GLY A 238 -23.67 -38.02 2.84
CA GLY A 238 -22.47 -38.76 2.43
C GLY A 238 -21.23 -37.87 2.21
N THR A 239 -21.34 -36.55 2.40
CA THR A 239 -20.23 -35.62 2.11
C THR A 239 -19.69 -34.98 3.38
N ARG A 240 -18.44 -35.33 3.71
CA ARG A 240 -17.63 -34.72 4.77
C ARG A 240 -17.55 -33.20 4.58
N LEU A 241 -17.91 -32.45 5.61
CA LEU A 241 -17.62 -31.02 5.70
C LEU A 241 -16.12 -30.86 5.99
N VAL A 242 -15.39 -30.33 5.00
CA VAL A 242 -14.03 -29.82 5.18
C VAL A 242 -14.15 -28.46 5.84
N THR A 243 -13.66 -28.34 7.07
CA THR A 243 -13.44 -27.08 7.77
C THR A 243 -12.34 -26.30 7.06
N LEU A 244 -12.66 -25.13 6.51
CA LEU A 244 -11.67 -24.18 6.00
C LEU A 244 -11.00 -23.44 7.17
N PRO A 245 -9.66 -23.35 7.22
CA PRO A 245 -8.97 -22.47 8.16
C PRO A 245 -9.12 -20.99 7.76
N PRO A 246 -8.94 -20.05 8.71
CA PRO A 246 -9.05 -18.62 8.46
C PRO A 246 -7.96 -18.13 7.50
N MET A 247 -8.35 -17.33 6.50
CA MET A 247 -7.44 -16.67 5.55
C MET A 247 -6.71 -15.50 6.23
N GLU A 248 -5.37 -15.54 6.22
CA GLU A 248 -4.51 -14.39 6.53
C GLU A 248 -4.25 -13.57 5.26
N PRO A 249 -4.28 -12.21 5.34
CA PRO A 249 -3.97 -11.36 4.18
C PRO A 249 -2.47 -11.44 3.87
N THR A 250 -2.12 -12.04 2.72
CA THR A 250 -0.74 -12.20 2.25
C THR A 250 -0.40 -11.14 1.21
N VAL A 251 0.76 -10.50 1.37
CA VAL A 251 1.16 -9.29 0.65
C VAL A 251 2.30 -9.60 -0.31
N THR A 252 2.22 -9.12 -1.56
CA THR A 252 3.42 -8.82 -2.38
C THR A 252 3.06 -7.87 -3.53
N VAL A 253 3.97 -6.93 -3.85
CA VAL A 253 3.94 -6.06 -5.05
C VAL A 253 5.32 -6.17 -5.74
N VAL A 254 5.47 -5.67 -6.98
CA VAL A 254 6.43 -6.10 -8.01
C VAL A 254 7.36 -5.02 -8.61
N THR A 255 8.56 -5.44 -9.02
CA THR A 255 9.68 -4.76 -9.74
C THR A 255 9.41 -4.46 -11.23
N THR A 256 10.08 -3.43 -11.78
CA THR A 256 10.16 -3.11 -13.23
C THR A 256 11.37 -3.78 -13.91
N GLY A 257 11.19 -4.30 -15.12
CA GLY A 257 12.25 -4.72 -16.04
C GLY A 257 12.42 -3.71 -17.19
N ASP A 258 13.67 -3.44 -17.53
CA ASP A 258 14.13 -2.51 -18.57
C ASP A 258 13.54 -2.80 -19.97
N THR A 259 13.08 -1.74 -20.64
CA THR A 259 13.43 -1.39 -22.04
C THR A 259 12.75 -0.08 -22.41
N ALA A 260 13.44 1.05 -22.23
CA ALA A 260 13.01 2.34 -22.78
C ALA A 260 13.39 2.40 -24.27
N PRO A 261 12.46 2.71 -25.20
CA PRO A 261 12.81 3.08 -26.57
C PRO A 261 13.42 4.50 -26.61
N PRO A 262 14.20 4.85 -27.64
CA PRO A 262 14.88 6.14 -27.71
C PRO A 262 13.87 7.30 -27.79
N LEU A 263 14.04 8.28 -26.89
CA LEU A 263 13.23 9.50 -26.80
C LEU A 263 13.37 10.35 -28.06
N ASN A 264 12.25 10.57 -28.75
CA ASN A 264 12.09 11.55 -29.82
C ASN A 264 11.87 12.94 -29.20
N PRO A 265 12.75 13.94 -29.42
CA PRO A 265 12.74 15.22 -28.70
C PRO A 265 11.62 16.19 -29.09
N ASN A 266 10.66 15.79 -29.94
CA ASN A 266 9.58 16.67 -30.44
C ASN A 266 8.18 16.41 -29.85
N LEU A 267 8.05 15.63 -28.78
CA LEU A 267 6.77 15.45 -28.08
C LEU A 267 6.75 16.30 -26.81
N THR A 268 5.98 17.39 -26.84
CA THR A 268 5.48 18.06 -25.63
C THR A 268 4.65 17.05 -24.86
N VAL A 269 5.26 16.40 -23.85
CA VAL A 269 4.56 15.47 -22.95
C VAL A 269 3.51 16.27 -22.19
N ALA A 270 2.23 15.99 -22.44
CA ALA A 270 1.15 16.52 -21.64
C ALA A 270 1.34 16.02 -20.20
N ARG A 271 1.62 16.93 -19.25
CA ARG A 271 2.00 16.61 -17.86
C ARG A 271 0.85 16.07 -16.99
N CYS A 272 -0.35 15.91 -17.58
CA CYS A 272 -1.55 15.31 -16.99
C CYS A 272 -1.70 13.82 -17.34
N GLU A 273 -0.67 13.21 -17.93
CA GLU A 273 -0.63 11.81 -18.33
C GLU A 273 0.55 11.11 -17.66
N TRP A 274 0.25 10.03 -16.94
CA TRP A 274 1.21 9.12 -16.35
C TRP A 274 1.24 7.84 -17.18
N ASN A 275 2.44 7.48 -17.68
CA ASN A 275 2.66 6.38 -18.62
C ASN A 275 3.70 5.37 -18.12
N ASP A 276 4.08 5.41 -16.83
CA ASP A 276 4.95 4.37 -16.29
C ASP A 276 4.14 3.08 -16.16
N ILE A 277 4.74 1.93 -16.47
CA ILE A 277 4.04 0.65 -16.39
C ILE A 277 4.29 0.05 -15.01
N GLN A 278 3.23 -0.19 -14.25
CA GLN A 278 3.31 -0.92 -12.97
C GLN A 278 2.58 -2.26 -13.07
N THR A 279 3.31 -3.37 -12.97
CA THR A 279 2.74 -4.72 -13.03
C THR A 279 2.73 -5.35 -11.64
N ILE A 280 1.74 -6.18 -11.35
CA ILE A 280 1.62 -7.04 -10.17
C ILE A 280 1.47 -8.47 -10.69
N ALA A 281 2.33 -9.37 -10.25
CA ALA A 281 2.37 -10.75 -10.69
C ALA A 281 1.79 -11.66 -9.60
N ARG A 282 0.98 -12.63 -10.01
CA ARG A 282 0.26 -13.56 -9.14
C ARG A 282 0.52 -15.00 -9.58
N VAL A 283 0.77 -15.88 -8.61
CA VAL A 283 0.86 -17.33 -8.80
C VAL A 283 -0.27 -18.00 -8.01
N ARG A 284 -0.83 -19.07 -8.55
CA ARG A 284 -1.87 -19.84 -7.89
C ARG A 284 -1.25 -20.98 -7.10
N ALA A 285 -1.45 -20.96 -5.79
CA ALA A 285 -0.99 -22.01 -4.90
C ALA A 285 -1.83 -23.30 -5.08
N SER A 286 -1.32 -24.41 -4.56
CA SER A 286 -1.97 -25.73 -4.66
C SER A 286 -3.31 -25.82 -3.94
N ASP A 287 -3.54 -24.96 -2.95
CA ASP A 287 -4.82 -24.78 -2.25
C ASP A 287 -5.83 -23.92 -3.03
N GLY A 288 -5.43 -23.41 -4.19
CA GLY A 288 -6.24 -22.56 -5.06
C GLY A 288 -6.18 -21.07 -4.71
N SER A 289 -5.44 -20.67 -3.67
CA SER A 289 -5.24 -19.26 -3.30
C SER A 289 -4.26 -18.55 -4.25
N TRP A 290 -4.35 -17.22 -4.30
CA TRP A 290 -3.46 -16.39 -5.11
C TRP A 290 -2.40 -15.72 -4.25
N GLN A 291 -1.14 -15.98 -4.58
CA GLN A 291 0.02 -15.40 -3.91
C GLN A 291 0.69 -14.43 -4.86
N SER A 292 1.09 -13.26 -4.36
CA SER A 292 1.87 -12.34 -5.18
C SER A 292 3.32 -12.81 -5.27
N VAL A 293 3.94 -12.58 -6.43
CA VAL A 293 5.33 -12.95 -6.72
C VAL A 293 6.03 -11.80 -7.44
N SER A 294 7.35 -11.80 -7.52
CA SER A 294 8.09 -10.80 -8.30
C SER A 294 7.83 -10.94 -9.81
N ALA A 295 7.76 -9.83 -10.57
CA ALA A 295 7.74 -9.90 -12.02
C ALA A 295 9.06 -10.49 -12.52
N GLY A 296 8.95 -11.58 -13.29
CA GLY A 296 10.09 -12.35 -13.79
C GLY A 296 10.08 -13.81 -13.35
N VAL A 297 9.31 -14.16 -12.31
CA VAL A 297 8.96 -15.56 -11.98
C VAL A 297 7.82 -16.01 -12.90
N ASN A 298 7.72 -17.31 -13.20
CA ASN A 298 6.60 -17.89 -13.96
C ASN A 298 5.28 -17.62 -13.21
N ALA A 299 4.65 -16.48 -13.52
CA ALA A 299 3.42 -16.02 -12.92
C ALA A 299 2.23 -16.52 -13.73
N ASP A 300 1.21 -16.99 -13.03
CA ASP A 300 -0.05 -17.47 -13.59
C ASP A 300 -0.96 -16.32 -14.04
N ALA A 301 -0.83 -15.15 -13.41
CA ALA A 301 -1.52 -13.94 -13.85
C ALA A 301 -0.65 -12.69 -13.66
N LEU A 302 -0.79 -11.72 -14.56
CA LEU A 302 -0.17 -10.39 -14.46
C LEU A 302 -1.26 -9.33 -14.53
N LEU A 303 -1.33 -8.45 -13.54
CA LEU A 303 -2.17 -7.25 -13.56
C LEU A 303 -1.29 -6.03 -13.76
N THR A 304 -1.51 -5.29 -14.82
CA THR A 304 -0.68 -4.16 -15.23
C THR A 304 -1.50 -2.89 -15.29
N LEU A 305 -1.08 -1.88 -14.55
CA LEU A 305 -1.53 -0.51 -14.74
C LEU A 305 -0.65 0.12 -15.82
N GLN A 306 -1.25 0.49 -16.95
CA GLN A 306 -0.54 0.97 -18.15
C GLN A 306 -0.46 2.49 -18.20
N GLN A 307 -1.54 3.17 -17.84
CA GLN A 307 -1.68 4.61 -18.06
C GLN A 307 -2.73 5.21 -17.12
N VAL A 308 -2.49 6.44 -16.68
CA VAL A 308 -3.46 7.28 -15.97
C VAL A 308 -3.47 8.67 -16.58
N THR A 309 -4.64 9.16 -17.00
CA THR A 309 -4.81 10.53 -17.54
C THR A 309 -5.77 11.33 -16.69
N THR A 310 -5.44 12.60 -16.48
CA THR A 310 -6.23 13.56 -15.67
C THR A 310 -6.57 14.86 -16.43
N CYS A 311 -6.33 14.90 -17.75
CA CYS A 311 -6.31 16.12 -18.56
C CYS A 311 -7.68 16.80 -18.73
N ASP A 312 -8.75 16.01 -18.87
CA ASP A 312 -10.05 16.51 -19.38
C ASP A 312 -11.07 16.78 -18.25
N GLY A 313 -10.59 17.07 -17.04
CA GLY A 313 -11.45 17.17 -15.86
C GLY A 313 -12.09 15.83 -15.46
N GLU A 314 -11.47 14.74 -15.91
CA GLU A 314 -11.83 13.35 -15.63
C GLU A 314 -10.56 12.56 -15.31
N ILE A 315 -10.72 11.40 -14.68
CA ILE A 315 -9.60 10.47 -14.47
C ILE A 315 -9.87 9.23 -15.31
N HIS A 316 -8.98 8.93 -16.25
CA HIS A 316 -9.02 7.66 -16.98
C HIS A 316 -7.86 6.78 -16.53
N VAL A 317 -8.16 5.54 -16.21
CA VAL A 317 -7.20 4.54 -15.72
C VAL A 317 -7.24 3.34 -16.65
N GLN A 318 -6.09 2.96 -17.20
CA GLN A 318 -5.98 1.85 -18.13
C GLN A 318 -5.27 0.66 -17.49
N PHE A 319 -5.98 -0.47 -17.43
CA PHE A 319 -5.50 -1.74 -16.93
C PHE A 319 -5.28 -2.72 -18.09
N GLN A 320 -4.33 -3.62 -17.90
CA GLN A 320 -4.15 -4.82 -18.71
C GLN A 320 -4.02 -6.02 -17.77
N ILE A 321 -4.66 -7.12 -18.12
CA ILE A 321 -4.53 -8.40 -17.41
C ILE A 321 -4.00 -9.42 -18.42
N ASN A 322 -3.00 -10.18 -18.01
CA ASN A 322 -2.53 -11.36 -18.73
C ASN A 322 -2.83 -12.61 -17.89
N ASN A 323 -3.54 -13.57 -18.47
CA ASN A 323 -3.88 -14.83 -17.85
C ASN A 323 -3.01 -15.94 -18.46
N ASN A 324 -1.96 -16.33 -17.74
CA ASN A 324 -1.06 -17.42 -18.15
C ASN A 324 -1.53 -18.79 -17.61
N THR A 325 -2.68 -18.88 -16.95
CA THR A 325 -3.23 -20.17 -16.52
C THR A 325 -3.71 -20.99 -17.71
N ASN A 326 -3.86 -22.30 -17.49
CA ASN A 326 -4.32 -23.23 -18.52
C ASN A 326 -5.80 -23.62 -18.39
N ASN A 327 -6.48 -23.24 -17.31
CA ASN A 327 -7.76 -23.82 -16.94
C ASN A 327 -8.71 -22.89 -16.18
N LEU A 328 -8.40 -21.60 -16.06
CA LEU A 328 -9.22 -20.67 -15.29
C LEU A 328 -9.51 -19.41 -16.10
N ASP A 329 -10.79 -19.15 -16.32
CA ASP A 329 -11.24 -17.88 -16.88
C ASP A 329 -11.21 -16.81 -15.78
N MET A 330 -10.70 -15.63 -16.10
CA MET A 330 -10.67 -14.49 -15.17
C MET A 330 -11.73 -13.47 -15.58
N GLN A 331 -12.53 -13.03 -14.62
CA GLN A 331 -13.52 -11.97 -14.82
C GLN A 331 -13.36 -10.91 -13.74
N ILE A 332 -13.08 -9.67 -14.15
CA ILE A 332 -12.94 -8.52 -13.23
C ILE A 332 -13.93 -7.43 -13.67
N PRO A 333 -15.02 -7.21 -12.92
CA PRO A 333 -15.91 -6.09 -13.16
C PRO A 333 -15.18 -4.75 -12.98
N LEU A 334 -15.40 -3.80 -13.89
CA LEU A 334 -14.85 -2.44 -13.84
C LEU A 334 -15.88 -1.47 -13.23
N ASP A 335 -16.28 -1.77 -12.00
CA ASP A 335 -17.28 -1.01 -11.24
C ASP A 335 -16.73 -0.46 -9.92
N GLU A 336 -17.58 0.26 -9.19
CA GLU A 336 -17.24 0.91 -7.91
C GLU A 336 -17.05 -0.04 -6.73
N THR A 337 -17.42 -1.33 -6.87
CA THR A 337 -17.19 -2.35 -5.84
C THR A 337 -15.84 -3.02 -5.99
N HIS A 338 -15.32 -3.10 -7.21
CA HIS A 338 -14.03 -3.72 -7.53
C HIS A 338 -12.91 -2.72 -7.79
N VAL A 339 -13.22 -1.50 -8.23
CA VAL A 339 -12.22 -0.47 -8.52
C VAL A 339 -12.40 0.72 -7.56
N VAL A 340 -11.39 0.99 -6.75
CA VAL A 340 -11.38 2.12 -5.82
C VAL A 340 -10.25 3.07 -6.20
N ILE A 341 -10.60 4.33 -6.46
CA ILE A 341 -9.64 5.39 -6.79
C ILE A 341 -9.70 6.46 -5.70
N ARG A 342 -8.56 6.77 -5.10
CA ARG A 342 -8.43 7.76 -4.02
C ARG A 342 -7.22 8.66 -4.26
N ASP A 343 -7.21 9.87 -3.70
CA ASP A 343 -6.02 10.72 -3.71
C ASP A 343 -5.26 10.70 -2.36
N SER A 344 -4.11 11.36 -2.32
CA SER A 344 -3.28 11.51 -1.12
C SER A 344 -3.96 12.30 0.01
N LEU A 345 -5.06 13.01 -0.25
CA LEU A 345 -5.86 13.71 0.76
C LEU A 345 -6.98 12.82 1.32
N GLY A 346 -7.20 11.64 0.75
CA GLY A 346 -8.26 10.71 1.13
C GLY A 346 -9.59 10.95 0.42
N THR A 347 -9.63 11.77 -0.63
CA THR A 347 -10.83 11.93 -1.47
C THR A 347 -11.07 10.66 -2.24
N ASN A 348 -12.28 10.10 -2.17
CA ASN A 348 -12.70 8.96 -2.98
C ASN A 348 -13.35 9.44 -4.28
N TYR A 349 -12.99 8.79 -5.38
CA TYR A 349 -13.48 9.09 -6.72
C TYR A 349 -14.40 7.97 -7.20
N GLY A 350 -15.66 8.30 -7.49
CA GLY A 350 -16.65 7.33 -7.96
C GLY A 350 -16.40 6.92 -9.40
N VAL A 351 -16.36 5.61 -9.65
CA VAL A 351 -16.15 5.03 -10.98
C VAL A 351 -17.46 5.01 -11.77
N SER A 352 -17.41 5.42 -13.06
CA SER A 352 -18.57 5.39 -13.95
C SER A 352 -18.67 4.06 -14.69
N VAL A 353 -19.54 3.15 -14.23
CA VAL A 353 -19.79 1.84 -14.86
C VAL A 353 -20.24 1.96 -16.32
N ILE A 354 -20.92 3.05 -16.69
CA ILE A 354 -21.43 3.28 -18.05
C ILE A 354 -20.30 3.70 -19.00
N ARG A 355 -19.33 4.46 -18.49
CA ARG A 355 -18.22 5.02 -19.29
C ARG A 355 -16.97 4.15 -19.27
N SER A 356 -16.80 3.32 -18.25
CA SER A 356 -15.76 2.30 -18.19
C SER A 356 -16.02 1.20 -19.22
N GLN A 357 -14.97 0.79 -19.94
CA GLN A 357 -15.07 -0.20 -21.00
C GLN A 357 -13.87 -1.16 -21.00
N PRO A 358 -14.08 -2.48 -21.15
CA PRO A 358 -15.38 -3.15 -21.08
C PRO A 358 -15.98 -3.09 -19.66
N ARG A 359 -17.27 -3.39 -19.50
CA ARG A 359 -17.89 -3.43 -18.15
C ARG A 359 -17.28 -4.50 -17.25
N THR A 360 -16.87 -5.61 -17.86
CA THR A 360 -16.16 -6.70 -17.21
C THR A 360 -14.99 -7.09 -18.08
N LEU A 361 -13.79 -7.09 -17.51
CA LEU A 361 -12.62 -7.66 -18.15
C LEU A 361 -12.70 -9.17 -18.06
N GLN A 362 -13.00 -9.81 -19.19
CA GLN A 362 -12.97 -11.26 -19.33
C GLN A 362 -11.68 -11.68 -20.02
N VAL A 363 -10.92 -12.57 -19.39
CA VAL A 363 -9.62 -13.04 -19.89
C VAL A 363 -9.59 -14.57 -19.83
N LEU A 364 -9.56 -15.20 -21.00
CA LEU A 364 -9.45 -16.65 -21.12
C LEU A 364 -8.02 -17.13 -20.84
N PRO A 365 -7.83 -18.42 -20.51
CA PRO A 365 -6.53 -19.07 -20.41
C PRO A 365 -5.60 -18.75 -21.59
N GLY A 366 -4.38 -18.31 -21.30
CA GLY A 366 -3.35 -17.94 -22.28
C GLY A 366 -3.61 -16.62 -23.02
N GLN A 367 -4.60 -15.81 -22.61
CA GLN A 367 -4.95 -14.55 -23.27
C GLN A 367 -4.64 -13.33 -22.41
N ASN A 368 -4.67 -12.17 -23.05
CA ASN A 368 -4.66 -10.87 -22.37
C ASN A 368 -5.93 -10.08 -22.70
N ALA A 369 -6.29 -9.16 -21.81
CA ALA A 369 -7.33 -8.17 -22.06
C ALA A 369 -6.94 -6.83 -21.45
N SER A 370 -7.46 -5.75 -22.01
CA SER A 370 -7.28 -4.40 -21.50
C SER A 370 -8.62 -3.73 -21.25
N GLY A 371 -8.64 -2.85 -20.26
CA GLY A 371 -9.83 -2.12 -19.87
C GLY A 371 -9.50 -0.72 -19.41
N ARG A 372 -10.45 0.18 -19.63
CA ARG A 372 -10.38 1.57 -19.24
C ARG A 372 -11.47 1.85 -18.22
N VAL A 373 -11.06 2.33 -17.05
CA VAL A 373 -11.94 2.86 -16.02
C VAL A 373 -12.03 4.37 -16.17
N VAL A 374 -13.24 4.93 -16.06
CA VAL A 374 -13.49 6.37 -16.17
C VAL A 374 -14.12 6.90 -14.89
N VAL A 375 -13.53 7.94 -14.32
CA VAL A 375 -14.09 8.74 -13.25
C VAL A 375 -14.58 10.07 -13.85
N PRO A 376 -15.87 10.41 -13.75
CA PRO A 376 -16.45 11.60 -14.38
C PRO A 376 -16.18 12.89 -13.58
N ARG A 377 -15.10 12.92 -12.79
CA ARG A 377 -14.74 14.01 -11.90
C ARG A 377 -13.24 14.23 -11.94
N GLY A 378 -12.84 15.50 -12.02
CA GLY A 378 -11.46 15.91 -12.02
C GLY A 378 -10.80 15.71 -10.67
N LEU A 379 -9.48 15.55 -10.73
CA LEU A 379 -8.63 15.38 -9.56
C LEU A 379 -8.65 16.63 -8.66
N HIS A 380 -8.54 16.44 -7.35
CA HIS A 380 -8.35 17.53 -6.41
C HIS A 380 -7.03 18.29 -6.70
N PRO A 381 -7.04 19.64 -6.79
CA PRO A 381 -5.85 20.42 -7.16
C PRO A 381 -4.62 20.18 -6.26
N SER A 382 -4.88 19.97 -4.96
CA SER A 382 -3.83 19.71 -3.96
C SER A 382 -3.44 18.24 -3.81
N ALA A 383 -3.95 17.32 -4.65
CA ALA A 383 -3.49 15.94 -4.65
C ALA A 383 -2.03 15.86 -5.15
N THR A 384 -1.26 14.93 -4.59
CA THR A 384 0.13 14.64 -5.00
C THR A 384 0.28 13.26 -5.60
N ASN A 385 -0.58 12.32 -5.19
CA ASN A 385 -0.59 10.95 -5.70
C ASN A 385 -2.04 10.46 -5.81
N LEU A 386 -2.28 9.53 -6.73
CA LEU A 386 -3.47 8.69 -6.79
C LEU A 386 -3.15 7.29 -6.26
N ILE A 387 -4.06 6.74 -5.46
CA ILE A 387 -4.05 5.36 -4.98
C ILE A 387 -5.18 4.66 -5.72
N ILE A 388 -4.83 3.65 -6.51
CA ILE A 388 -5.76 2.89 -7.34
C ILE A 388 -5.74 1.45 -6.83
N MET A 389 -6.90 0.94 -6.43
CA MET A 389 -7.04 -0.41 -5.89
C MET A 389 -8.03 -1.20 -6.74
N LEU A 390 -7.63 -2.40 -7.15
CA LEU A 390 -8.54 -3.46 -7.53
C LEU A 390 -8.79 -4.33 -6.30
N GLN A 391 -10.03 -4.53 -5.91
CA GLN A 391 -10.40 -5.30 -4.72
C GLN A 391 -11.49 -6.31 -5.04
N ASN A 392 -11.65 -7.32 -4.18
CA ASN A 392 -12.65 -8.38 -4.34
C ASN A 392 -12.56 -9.10 -5.70
N THR A 393 -11.37 -9.14 -6.31
CA THR A 393 -11.20 -9.80 -7.61
C THR A 393 -10.89 -11.28 -7.44
N VAL A 394 -11.04 -12.05 -8.52
CA VAL A 394 -10.64 -13.46 -8.55
C VAL A 394 -9.14 -13.67 -8.28
N LEU A 395 -8.31 -12.61 -8.39
CA LEU A 395 -6.86 -12.63 -8.18
C LEU A 395 -6.45 -12.07 -6.80
N GLY A 396 -7.42 -11.71 -5.95
CA GLY A 396 -7.19 -10.95 -4.73
C GLY A 396 -7.11 -9.44 -4.97
N ASP A 397 -6.68 -8.71 -3.95
CA ASP A 397 -6.61 -7.25 -3.99
C ASP A 397 -5.28 -6.78 -4.59
N ALA A 398 -5.27 -5.68 -5.32
CA ALA A 398 -4.08 -5.15 -5.99
C ALA A 398 -4.08 -3.63 -5.90
N THR A 399 -2.97 -3.07 -5.41
CA THR A 399 -2.85 -1.63 -5.13
C THR A 399 -1.71 -1.02 -5.94
N TRP A 400 -2.00 0.08 -6.63
CA TRP A 400 -1.05 0.92 -7.34
C TRP A 400 -1.04 2.32 -6.75
N ILE A 401 0.13 2.96 -6.77
CA ILE A 401 0.29 4.36 -6.39
C ILE A 401 0.89 5.10 -7.57
N VAL A 402 0.18 6.12 -8.04
CA VAL A 402 0.52 6.91 -9.21
C VAL A 402 0.91 8.31 -8.76
N PRO A 403 2.18 8.73 -8.92
CA PRO A 403 2.57 10.10 -8.66
C PRO A 403 1.92 11.05 -9.66
N LEU A 404 1.45 12.18 -9.15
CA LEU A 404 0.86 13.23 -9.98
C LEU A 404 1.91 14.33 -10.14
N VAL A 405 2.33 14.56 -11.39
CA VAL A 405 3.28 15.62 -11.71
C VAL A 405 2.52 16.95 -11.70
N ARG A 406 2.93 17.90 -10.85
CA ARG A 406 2.37 19.26 -10.84
C ARG A 406 3.11 20.18 -11.80
N GLU A 407 2.41 21.21 -12.28
CA GLU A 407 3.01 22.41 -12.87
C GLU A 407 3.72 23.28 -11.82
#